data_AF-A0A956GCG9-F1
#
_entry.id   AF-A0A956GCG9-F1
#
_cell.length_a   1.000
_cell.length_b   1.000
_cell.length_c   1.000
_cell.angle_alpha   90.00
_cell.angle_beta   90.00
_cell.angle_gamma   90.00
#
_symmetry.space_group_name_H-M   'P 1'
#
loop_
_entity.id
_entity.type
_entity.pdbx_description
1 polymer ?
#
loop_
_entity_poly.entity_id
_entity_poly.type
_entity_poly.pdbx_seq_one_letter_code
_entity_poly.pdbx_strand_id
1 'polypeptide(L)'
;MLPLLQRHAARLQLPSRWQPAPRQSRHPRRRRVRRRSLRGASLGAAAYARRFAAGKAQRRAVKGEHDNIITYGLEGEVDLARAPALLRWYRKPDIDEARWLSLSDAERLAHVGHSRGLGFVKIARAPAWLADTLKADPGGAELTTKPTDSLEEALARVATIDKHLGTERGRSKVYWQGNVAFQGRRGRFVRENRAGLTGYLKLAADYAAFGKLALGFARYERDPRAQPGKFLEHHSLPPLDSAWMKRLDAEVEAASLGMVNGDNHHRITGTYFRTWAYGDGRYGFETRDAHKDTDVLAREMQRQTHALQRGFGAYERFAKLTVLDRDTHLPMLGDKARRLLAKVSGGLHVGAFAHHYAIPMRPLEREYPALLGLGARAQRALSERIVAARADYIKALEQIADGAHSRSSADNNLRVRVALARFVAHSGLYQAIDKHVATLARQR
;
A
#
# COMPACT_ATOMS: atom_id res chain seq x y z
N MET A 1 -19.68 41.74 -51.03
CA MET A 1 -18.52 42.59 -50.69
C MET A 1 -17.31 41.71 -50.48
N LEU A 2 -16.18 42.19 -50.98
CA LEU A 2 -14.96 41.47 -51.27
C LEU A 2 -14.26 40.78 -50.06
N PRO A 3 -13.40 39.78 -50.38
CA PRO A 3 -12.55 38.99 -49.46
C PRO A 3 -11.16 39.62 -49.26
N LEU A 4 -10.28 38.99 -48.47
CA LEU A 4 -8.82 39.00 -48.74
C LEU A 4 -8.07 37.86 -48.03
N LEU A 5 -7.67 36.88 -48.85
CA LEU A 5 -6.51 36.00 -48.66
C LEU A 5 -5.22 36.82 -48.83
N GLN A 6 -4.14 36.46 -48.12
CA GLN A 6 -2.85 36.00 -48.69
C GLN A 6 -1.62 36.18 -47.77
N ARG A 7 -0.81 35.11 -47.75
CA ARG A 7 0.67 35.04 -47.75
C ARG A 7 1.44 35.45 -46.48
N HIS A 8 2.13 34.48 -45.88
CA HIS A 8 3.56 34.28 -46.17
C HIS A 8 4.08 32.91 -45.72
N ALA A 9 4.66 32.19 -46.68
CA ALA A 9 5.56 31.06 -46.48
C ALA A 9 6.94 31.45 -47.06
N ALA A 10 8.00 31.30 -46.28
CA ALA A 10 9.41 31.17 -46.72
C ALA A 10 10.22 30.69 -45.50
N ARG A 11 10.67 29.42 -45.47
CA ARG A 11 11.94 28.90 -46.01
C ARG A 11 13.20 29.47 -45.32
N LEU A 12 13.73 28.72 -44.35
CA LEU A 12 15.17 28.57 -44.07
C LEU A 12 15.38 27.13 -43.54
N GLN A 13 15.76 26.19 -44.41
CA GLN A 13 17.13 25.69 -44.61
C GLN A 13 17.69 24.89 -43.42
N LEU A 14 17.60 23.56 -43.58
CA LEU A 14 18.34 22.55 -42.82
C LEU A 14 19.80 22.47 -43.35
N PRO A 15 20.81 22.39 -42.48
CA PRO A 15 22.09 21.81 -42.83
C PRO A 15 22.07 20.30 -42.58
N SER A 16 22.33 19.59 -43.66
CA SER A 16 22.63 18.18 -43.74
C SER A 16 23.99 17.81 -43.12
N ARG A 17 24.13 16.53 -42.76
CA ARG A 17 25.36 15.73 -42.59
C ARG A 17 26.14 15.91 -41.29
N TRP A 18 26.00 14.93 -40.40
CA TRP A 18 27.12 14.36 -39.64
C TRP A 18 27.00 12.84 -39.66
N GLN A 19 27.98 12.19 -40.31
CA GLN A 19 28.17 10.73 -40.32
C GLN A 19 28.90 10.29 -39.05
N PRO A 20 28.74 9.03 -38.59
CA PRO A 20 29.44 8.52 -37.41
C PRO A 20 30.72 7.76 -37.81
N ALA A 21 31.82 8.00 -37.10
CA ALA A 21 32.98 7.11 -37.00
C ALA A 21 33.91 7.54 -35.84
N PRO A 22 34.83 6.68 -35.35
CA PRO A 22 34.70 5.28 -34.96
C PRO A 22 35.04 5.08 -33.46
N ARG A 23 34.84 3.86 -32.98
CA ARG A 23 35.21 3.37 -31.63
C ARG A 23 36.68 3.68 -31.30
N GLN A 24 36.92 4.28 -30.13
CA GLN A 24 38.17 4.10 -29.39
C GLN A 24 37.87 3.61 -27.96
N SER A 25 38.35 2.40 -27.69
CA SER A 25 38.41 1.78 -26.37
C SER A 25 39.37 2.53 -25.47
N ARG A 26 38.87 3.05 -24.34
CA ARG A 26 39.70 3.42 -23.19
C ARG A 26 39.19 2.70 -21.95
N HIS A 27 39.99 1.75 -21.48
CA HIS A 27 39.89 1.15 -20.16
C HIS A 27 39.97 2.22 -19.05
N PRO A 28 39.11 2.15 -18.02
CA PRO A 28 39.45 2.67 -16.71
C PRO A 28 39.61 1.51 -15.71
N ARG A 29 40.86 1.38 -15.26
CA ARG A 29 41.35 0.96 -13.94
C ARG A 29 40.33 0.34 -12.99
N ARG A 30 40.58 -0.94 -12.66
CA ARG A 30 39.99 -1.69 -11.55
C ARG A 30 40.15 -0.94 -10.22
N ARG A 31 39.11 -0.23 -9.78
CA ARG A 31 38.93 0.09 -8.35
C ARG A 31 38.29 -1.11 -7.66
N ARG A 32 39.06 -1.79 -6.79
CA ARG A 32 38.56 -2.79 -5.85
C ARG A 32 37.58 -2.12 -4.89
N VAL A 33 36.29 -2.16 -5.21
CA VAL A 33 35.22 -1.93 -4.23
C VAL A 33 34.99 -3.25 -3.51
N ARG A 34 35.28 -3.27 -2.20
CA ARG A 34 34.94 -4.37 -1.30
C ARG A 34 33.45 -4.65 -1.39
N ARG A 35 33.07 -5.74 -2.07
CA ARG A 35 31.73 -6.34 -2.01
C ARG A 35 31.51 -6.85 -0.58
N ARG A 36 30.87 -6.05 0.26
CA ARG A 36 30.11 -6.60 1.40
C ARG A 36 28.80 -7.16 0.85
N SER A 37 28.67 -8.48 0.94
CA SER A 37 27.54 -9.26 0.48
C SER A 37 26.26 -8.90 1.25
N LEU A 38 25.27 -8.32 0.56
CA LEU A 38 23.87 -8.43 0.96
C LEU A 38 23.28 -9.65 0.26
N ARG A 39 23.64 -10.85 0.76
CA ARG A 39 22.80 -12.03 0.57
C ARG A 39 21.67 -11.92 1.58
N GLY A 40 20.51 -11.44 1.14
CA GLY A 40 19.31 -11.40 1.96
C GLY A 40 18.31 -10.32 1.55
N ALA A 41 17.70 -10.45 0.37
CA ALA A 41 16.38 -9.89 0.04
C ALA A 41 16.13 -10.04 -1.48
N SER A 42 15.53 -11.16 -1.87
CA SER A 42 14.67 -11.36 -3.04
C SER A 42 14.59 -12.85 -3.35
N LEU A 43 13.89 -13.60 -2.51
CA LEU A 43 13.22 -14.79 -3.03
C LEU A 43 11.96 -14.27 -3.71
N GLY A 44 12.02 -14.05 -5.02
CA GLY A 44 10.86 -13.63 -5.79
C GLY A 44 9.71 -14.62 -5.62
N ALA A 45 8.47 -14.15 -5.81
CA ALA A 45 7.25 -14.96 -5.73
C ALA A 45 7.34 -16.33 -6.44
N ALA A 46 8.13 -16.44 -7.53
CA ALA A 46 8.39 -17.69 -8.24
C ALA A 46 9.30 -18.69 -7.48
N ALA A 47 10.30 -18.22 -6.72
CA ALA A 47 11.13 -19.07 -5.86
C ALA A 47 10.36 -19.53 -4.62
N TYR A 48 9.40 -18.73 -4.17
CA TYR A 48 8.47 -19.08 -3.10
C TYR A 48 7.44 -20.14 -3.55
N ALA A 49 6.81 -19.94 -4.71
CA ALA A 49 5.87 -20.90 -5.30
C ALA A 49 6.48 -22.29 -5.52
N ARG A 50 7.77 -22.38 -5.90
CA ARG A 50 8.48 -23.67 -6.05
C ARG A 50 8.78 -24.36 -4.71
N ARG A 51 8.98 -23.61 -3.63
CA ARG A 51 9.27 -24.16 -2.30
C ARG A 51 8.02 -24.74 -1.63
N PHE A 52 6.83 -24.25 -2.02
CA PHE A 52 5.53 -24.76 -1.58
C PHE A 52 4.89 -25.79 -2.54
N ALA A 53 5.27 -25.81 -3.83
CA ALA A 53 4.83 -26.84 -4.77
C ALA A 53 5.25 -28.28 -4.38
N ALA A 54 6.27 -28.41 -3.50
CA ALA A 54 6.65 -29.67 -2.87
C ALA A 54 5.65 -30.15 -1.78
N GLY A 55 4.69 -29.31 -1.39
CA GLY A 55 3.62 -29.60 -0.42
C GLY A 55 2.30 -30.05 -1.03
N LYS A 56 2.30 -30.60 -2.26
CA LYS A 56 1.08 -31.09 -2.96
C LYS A 56 0.26 -32.14 -2.17
N ALA A 57 0.80 -32.70 -1.09
CA ALA A 57 0.12 -33.65 -0.21
C ALA A 57 -0.74 -33.01 0.90
N GLN A 58 -0.73 -31.68 1.09
CA GLN A 58 -1.50 -31.00 2.15
C GLN A 58 -2.85 -30.43 1.64
N ARG A 59 -3.52 -31.15 0.73
CA ARG A 59 -4.90 -30.88 0.28
C ARG A 59 -5.96 -31.32 1.30
N ARG A 60 -5.67 -31.19 2.59
CA ARG A 60 -6.71 -31.16 3.61
C ARG A 60 -6.84 -29.71 3.99
N ALA A 61 -8.07 -29.18 3.97
CA ALA A 61 -8.41 -27.99 4.73
C ALA A 61 -7.62 -28.07 6.04
N VAL A 62 -6.74 -27.09 6.29
CA VAL A 62 -5.99 -27.05 7.53
C VAL A 62 -7.05 -26.90 8.61
N LYS A 63 -7.48 -28.03 9.19
CA LYS A 63 -8.21 -28.09 10.45
C LYS A 63 -7.24 -27.52 11.47
N GLY A 64 -7.21 -26.19 11.59
CA GLY A 64 -6.63 -25.53 12.75
C GLY A 64 -7.49 -25.88 13.97
N GLU A 65 -6.98 -25.57 15.15
CA GLU A 65 -7.73 -25.68 16.42
C GLU A 65 -9.05 -24.88 16.40
N HIS A 66 -9.23 -24.04 15.39
CA HIS A 66 -10.46 -23.35 15.05
C HIS A 66 -10.95 -23.84 13.67
N ASP A 67 -12.10 -24.53 13.62
CA ASP A 67 -12.77 -25.06 12.42
C ASP A 67 -13.25 -23.94 11.45
N ASN A 68 -12.35 -23.04 11.04
CA ASN A 68 -12.65 -21.90 10.19
C ASN A 68 -12.33 -22.23 8.73
N ILE A 69 -13.34 -22.24 7.87
CA ILE A 69 -13.14 -22.23 6.42
C ILE A 69 -12.57 -20.84 6.05
N ILE A 70 -11.35 -20.79 5.54
CA ILE A 70 -10.68 -19.58 5.07
C ILE A 70 -10.79 -19.51 3.55
N THR A 71 -11.13 -18.32 3.03
CA THR A 71 -11.24 -18.04 1.60
C THR A 71 -10.46 -16.79 1.22
N TYR A 72 -10.01 -16.74 -0.03
CA TYR A 72 -9.13 -15.69 -0.54
C TYR A 72 -9.75 -15.02 -1.76
N GLY A 73 -10.00 -13.72 -1.65
CA GLY A 73 -10.47 -12.88 -2.75
C GLY A 73 -9.41 -11.89 -3.21
N LEU A 74 -9.56 -11.39 -4.44
CA LEU A 74 -8.71 -10.34 -5.00
C LEU A 74 -9.57 -9.32 -5.71
N GLU A 75 -9.26 -8.06 -5.47
CA GLU A 75 -9.76 -6.89 -6.17
C GLU A 75 -8.56 -6.15 -6.77
N GLY A 76 -8.67 -5.60 -7.97
CA GLY A 76 -7.54 -4.95 -8.63
C GLY A 76 -7.98 -3.82 -9.54
N GLU A 77 -7.50 -2.60 -9.32
CA GLU A 77 -7.77 -1.52 -10.26
C GLU A 77 -6.65 -1.45 -11.29
N VAL A 78 -6.98 -1.14 -12.54
CA VAL A 78 -5.99 -0.97 -13.61
C VAL A 78 -6.23 0.35 -14.34
N ASP A 79 -5.18 1.17 -14.35
CA ASP A 79 -5.12 2.36 -15.20
C ASP A 79 -4.83 1.94 -16.64
N LEU A 80 -5.78 2.17 -17.54
CA LEU A 80 -5.69 1.77 -18.95
C LEU A 80 -4.48 2.39 -19.66
N ALA A 81 -4.09 3.62 -19.30
CA ALA A 81 -2.90 4.27 -19.86
C ALA A 81 -1.60 3.58 -19.43
N ARG A 82 -1.65 2.78 -18.37
CA ARG A 82 -0.51 2.05 -17.81
C ARG A 82 -0.47 0.60 -18.27
N ALA A 83 -1.59 0.02 -18.71
CA ALA A 83 -1.67 -1.35 -19.18
C ALA A 83 -2.13 -1.43 -20.66
N PRO A 84 -1.25 -1.14 -21.63
CA PRO A 84 -1.62 -1.09 -23.05
C PRO A 84 -2.13 -2.43 -23.61
N ALA A 85 -1.84 -3.55 -22.96
CA ALA A 85 -2.43 -4.85 -23.29
C ALA A 85 -3.96 -4.87 -23.10
N LEU A 86 -4.49 -4.16 -22.09
CA LEU A 86 -5.93 -4.04 -21.83
C LEU A 86 -6.66 -3.25 -22.92
N LEU A 87 -6.01 -2.23 -23.49
CA LEU A 87 -6.62 -1.42 -24.56
C LEU A 87 -7.10 -2.29 -25.71
N ARG A 88 -6.36 -3.35 -26.07
CA ARG A 88 -6.76 -4.29 -27.13
C ARG A 88 -8.08 -5.00 -26.85
N TRP A 89 -8.40 -5.25 -25.59
CA TRP A 89 -9.64 -5.91 -25.21
C TRP A 89 -10.82 -4.93 -25.22
N TYR A 90 -10.57 -3.66 -24.92
CA TYR A 90 -11.55 -2.55 -25.01
C TYR A 90 -11.73 -1.99 -26.43
N ARG A 91 -11.03 -2.54 -27.42
CA ARG A 91 -11.14 -2.14 -28.83
C ARG A 91 -12.59 -2.28 -29.31
N LYS A 92 -13.13 -1.19 -29.87
CA LYS A 92 -14.45 -1.24 -30.51
C LYS A 92 -14.44 -2.22 -31.69
N PRO A 93 -15.51 -3.01 -31.89
CA PRO A 93 -15.55 -4.04 -32.93
C PRO A 93 -15.36 -3.51 -34.37
N ASP A 94 -15.72 -2.25 -34.61
CA ASP A 94 -15.63 -1.53 -35.91
C ASP A 94 -14.21 -1.09 -36.28
N ILE A 95 -13.25 -1.21 -35.38
CA ILE A 95 -11.83 -0.98 -35.67
C ILE A 95 -11.16 -2.33 -35.88
N ASP A 96 -10.72 -2.60 -37.10
CA ASP A 96 -9.93 -3.81 -37.40
C ASP A 96 -8.56 -3.78 -36.70
N GLU A 97 -7.86 -4.92 -36.70
CA GLU A 97 -6.60 -5.03 -35.97
C GLU A 97 -5.46 -4.21 -36.59
N ALA A 98 -5.39 -4.13 -37.91
CA ALA A 98 -4.34 -3.39 -38.59
C ALA A 98 -4.45 -1.88 -38.27
N ARG A 99 -5.67 -1.33 -38.40
CA ARG A 99 -5.99 0.06 -38.04
C ARG A 99 -5.76 0.31 -36.55
N TRP A 100 -6.15 -0.61 -35.68
CA TRP A 100 -5.92 -0.46 -34.24
C TRP A 100 -4.43 -0.41 -33.88
N LEU A 101 -3.63 -1.27 -34.52
CA LEU A 101 -2.20 -1.33 -34.30
C LEU A 101 -1.46 -0.10 -34.84
N SER A 102 -2.02 0.61 -35.82
CA SER A 102 -1.46 1.87 -36.32
C SER A 102 -1.78 3.09 -35.45
N LEU A 103 -2.78 3.02 -34.56
CA LEU A 103 -3.11 4.13 -33.64
C LEU A 103 -2.08 4.28 -32.51
N SER A 104 -1.84 5.51 -32.08
CA SER A 104 -1.15 5.82 -30.82
C SER A 104 -1.98 5.39 -29.61
N ASP A 105 -1.35 5.25 -28.45
CA ASP A 105 -2.07 4.89 -27.21
C ASP A 105 -3.12 5.96 -26.82
N ALA A 106 -2.87 7.24 -27.11
CA ALA A 106 -3.82 8.32 -26.87
C ALA A 106 -5.08 8.20 -27.76
N GLU A 107 -4.88 7.87 -29.04
CA GLU A 107 -5.99 7.64 -29.98
C GLU A 107 -6.77 6.36 -29.60
N ARG A 108 -6.07 5.29 -29.25
CA ARG A 108 -6.70 4.05 -28.73
C ARG A 108 -7.54 4.33 -27.51
N LEU A 109 -7.05 5.14 -26.56
CA LEU A 109 -7.79 5.53 -25.36
C LEU A 109 -9.06 6.33 -25.70
N ALA A 110 -9.01 7.23 -26.69
CA ALA A 110 -10.18 7.95 -27.17
C ALA A 110 -11.25 7.02 -27.80
N HIS A 111 -10.83 5.87 -28.31
CA HIS A 111 -11.73 4.84 -28.82
C HIS A 111 -12.26 3.89 -27.73
N VAL A 112 -11.68 3.85 -26.53
CA VAL A 112 -12.28 3.17 -25.38
C VAL A 112 -13.43 4.04 -24.87
N GLY A 113 -14.64 3.75 -25.36
CA GLY A 113 -15.81 4.59 -25.16
C GLY A 113 -16.09 4.90 -23.69
N HIS A 114 -16.28 6.19 -23.39
CA HIS A 114 -16.93 6.62 -22.15
C HIS A 114 -18.39 6.16 -22.20
N SER A 115 -18.69 4.97 -21.68
CA SER A 115 -20.08 4.56 -21.47
C SER A 115 -20.66 5.43 -20.35
N ARG A 116 -21.32 6.53 -20.75
CA ARG A 116 -22.29 7.24 -19.92
C ARG A 116 -23.50 6.33 -19.74
N GLY A 117 -23.43 5.46 -18.74
CA GLY A 117 -24.49 4.52 -18.41
C GLY A 117 -23.92 3.44 -17.51
N LEU A 118 -24.48 3.33 -16.30
CA LEU A 118 -24.21 2.25 -15.35
C LEU A 118 -24.47 0.91 -16.06
N GLY A 119 -23.42 0.22 -16.48
CA GLY A 119 -23.56 -1.02 -17.23
C GLY A 119 -22.21 -1.52 -17.73
N PHE A 120 -21.69 -2.51 -17.03
CA PHE A 120 -20.51 -3.31 -17.36
C PHE A 120 -20.35 -3.49 -18.89
N VAL A 121 -19.38 -2.83 -19.50
CA VAL A 121 -19.03 -3.13 -20.90
C VAL A 121 -18.41 -4.52 -20.89
N LYS A 122 -19.16 -5.52 -21.34
CA LYS A 122 -18.63 -6.86 -21.57
C LYS A 122 -17.52 -6.73 -22.61
N ILE A 123 -16.29 -6.95 -22.19
CA ILE A 123 -15.12 -6.84 -23.02
C ILE A 123 -15.14 -8.03 -23.99
N ALA A 124 -15.65 -7.82 -25.19
CA ALA A 124 -15.97 -8.88 -26.16
C ALA A 124 -14.76 -9.77 -26.54
N ARG A 125 -13.54 -9.33 -26.24
CA ARG A 125 -12.28 -10.03 -26.54
C ARG A 125 -11.43 -10.36 -25.31
N ALA A 126 -11.96 -10.18 -24.10
CA ALA A 126 -11.27 -10.66 -22.91
C ALA A 126 -11.18 -12.19 -22.99
N PRO A 127 -10.04 -12.81 -22.65
CA PRO A 127 -9.97 -14.25 -22.50
C PRO A 127 -11.07 -14.74 -21.55
N ALA A 128 -11.66 -15.90 -21.81
CA ALA A 128 -12.77 -16.43 -20.99
C ALA A 128 -12.45 -16.48 -19.48
N TRP A 129 -11.18 -16.72 -19.14
CA TRP A 129 -10.70 -16.74 -17.76
C TRP A 129 -10.69 -15.36 -17.07
N LEU A 130 -10.77 -14.26 -17.84
CA LEU A 130 -10.76 -12.87 -17.36
C LEU A 130 -12.09 -12.14 -17.58
N ALA A 131 -12.93 -12.61 -18.52
CA ALA A 131 -14.20 -11.98 -18.87
C ALA A 131 -15.18 -11.85 -17.69
N ASP A 132 -15.17 -12.82 -16.77
CA ASP A 132 -15.99 -12.78 -15.54
C ASP A 132 -15.36 -11.96 -14.40
N THR A 133 -14.10 -11.54 -14.56
CA THR A 133 -13.30 -10.87 -13.53
C THR A 133 -13.21 -9.36 -13.79
N LEU A 134 -13.31 -8.92 -15.04
CA LEU A 134 -13.04 -7.54 -15.44
C LEU A 134 -14.34 -6.73 -15.57
N LYS A 135 -14.45 -5.67 -14.77
CA LYS A 135 -15.52 -4.67 -14.79
C LYS A 135 -14.95 -3.35 -15.31
N ALA A 136 -15.76 -2.60 -16.06
CA ALA A 136 -15.38 -1.26 -16.49
C ALA A 136 -15.56 -0.27 -15.34
N ASP A 137 -14.57 0.60 -15.14
CA ASP A 137 -14.57 1.68 -14.13
C ASP A 137 -14.20 3.00 -14.83
N PRO A 138 -14.78 4.18 -14.51
CA PRO A 138 -14.48 5.41 -15.23
C PRO A 138 -12.98 5.75 -15.23
N GLY A 139 -12.37 5.69 -16.42
CA GLY A 139 -10.93 5.96 -16.60
C GLY A 139 -10.00 4.76 -16.34
N GLY A 140 -10.55 3.58 -16.05
CA GLY A 140 -9.79 2.39 -15.71
C GLY A 140 -10.54 1.08 -15.97
N ALA A 141 -10.11 0.04 -15.26
CA ALA A 141 -10.81 -1.23 -15.18
C ALA A 141 -10.65 -1.82 -13.79
N GLU A 142 -11.71 -2.43 -13.25
CA GLU A 142 -11.71 -3.11 -11.97
C GLU A 142 -11.67 -4.63 -12.22
N LEU A 143 -10.82 -5.35 -11.50
CA LEU A 143 -10.67 -6.80 -11.54
C LEU A 143 -11.21 -7.36 -10.24
N THR A 144 -12.30 -8.12 -10.25
CA THR A 144 -12.79 -8.85 -9.08
C THR A 144 -12.72 -10.35 -9.35
N THR A 145 -11.91 -11.09 -8.59
CA THR A 145 -11.83 -12.55 -8.77
C THR A 145 -12.83 -13.27 -7.88
N LYS A 146 -13.35 -14.42 -8.36
CA LYS A 146 -14.09 -15.35 -7.51
C LYS A 146 -13.20 -15.80 -6.34
N PRO A 147 -13.71 -15.88 -5.11
CA PRO A 147 -12.93 -16.40 -3.98
C PRO A 147 -12.34 -17.79 -4.27
N THR A 148 -11.18 -18.05 -3.68
CA THR A 148 -10.48 -19.35 -3.75
C THR A 148 -10.30 -19.92 -2.36
N ASP A 149 -10.06 -21.23 -2.27
CA ASP A 149 -9.87 -21.93 -0.99
C ASP A 149 -8.40 -22.02 -0.58
N SER A 150 -7.47 -21.48 -1.37
CA SER A 150 -6.04 -21.47 -1.06
C SER A 150 -5.34 -20.17 -1.43
N LEU A 151 -4.40 -19.75 -0.58
CA LEU A 151 -3.58 -18.56 -0.81
C LEU A 151 -2.72 -18.74 -2.07
N GLU A 152 -2.23 -19.95 -2.31
CA GLU A 152 -1.41 -20.28 -3.48
C GLU A 152 -2.19 -20.06 -4.78
N GLU A 153 -3.45 -20.46 -4.83
CA GLU A 153 -4.30 -20.23 -5.99
C GLU A 153 -4.56 -18.74 -6.21
N ALA A 154 -4.88 -17.99 -5.15
CA ALA A 154 -5.05 -16.54 -5.23
C ALA A 154 -3.78 -15.87 -5.78
N LEU A 155 -2.61 -16.16 -5.23
CA LEU A 155 -1.34 -15.57 -5.69
C LEU A 155 -0.95 -16.03 -7.11
N ALA A 156 -1.28 -17.26 -7.50
CA ALA A 156 -1.09 -17.73 -8.87
C ALA A 156 -1.99 -16.97 -9.87
N ARG A 157 -3.21 -16.59 -9.46
CA ARG A 157 -4.10 -15.73 -10.28
C ARG A 157 -3.51 -14.33 -10.44
N VAL A 158 -2.99 -13.71 -9.39
CA VAL A 158 -2.27 -12.41 -9.49
C VAL A 158 -1.13 -12.52 -10.50
N ALA A 159 -0.27 -13.53 -10.37
CA ALA A 159 0.86 -13.71 -11.28
C ALA A 159 0.42 -13.95 -12.74
N THR A 160 -0.68 -14.68 -12.93
CA THR A 160 -1.24 -14.95 -14.27
C THR A 160 -1.80 -13.68 -14.88
N ILE A 161 -2.60 -12.91 -14.13
CA ILE A 161 -3.16 -11.64 -14.58
C ILE A 161 -2.04 -10.67 -14.92
N ASP A 162 -1.07 -10.49 -14.01
CA ASP A 162 0.03 -9.56 -14.24
C ASP A 162 0.83 -9.92 -15.50
N LYS A 163 1.12 -11.22 -15.71
CA LYS A 163 1.79 -11.72 -16.92
C LYS A 163 0.99 -11.39 -18.19
N HIS A 164 -0.32 -11.58 -18.18
CA HIS A 164 -1.16 -11.30 -19.34
C HIS A 164 -1.34 -9.80 -19.60
N LEU A 165 -1.24 -8.98 -18.56
CA LEU A 165 -1.27 -7.52 -18.66
C LEU A 165 0.08 -6.91 -19.04
N GLY A 166 1.15 -7.70 -19.07
CA GLY A 166 2.51 -7.19 -19.29
C GLY A 166 2.99 -6.32 -18.12
N THR A 167 2.51 -6.59 -16.91
CA THR A 167 2.84 -5.86 -15.69
C THR A 167 3.87 -6.59 -14.82
N GLU A 168 4.40 -7.73 -15.30
CA GLU A 168 5.48 -8.45 -14.62
C GLU A 168 6.82 -7.67 -14.66
N ARG A 169 7.69 -7.92 -13.67
CA ARG A 169 9.11 -7.44 -13.58
C ARG A 169 9.36 -6.02 -13.06
N GLY A 170 8.41 -5.36 -12.42
CA GLY A 170 8.73 -4.16 -11.63
C GLY A 170 7.52 -3.27 -11.41
N ARG A 171 7.05 -3.25 -10.16
CA ARG A 171 5.84 -2.57 -9.67
C ARG A 171 4.61 -2.85 -10.54
N SER A 172 3.81 -3.84 -10.15
CA SER A 172 2.56 -4.16 -10.86
C SER A 172 1.80 -2.86 -11.12
N LYS A 173 1.36 -2.66 -12.36
CA LYS A 173 0.56 -1.48 -12.71
C LYS A 173 -0.90 -1.65 -12.31
N VAL A 174 -1.24 -2.84 -11.81
CA VAL A 174 -2.49 -3.16 -11.15
C VAL A 174 -2.39 -2.79 -9.67
N TYR A 175 -3.43 -2.14 -9.17
CA TYR A 175 -3.61 -1.80 -7.77
C TYR A 175 -4.36 -2.95 -7.09
N TRP A 176 -3.62 -4.00 -6.73
CA TRP A 176 -4.21 -5.15 -6.05
C TRP A 176 -4.57 -4.86 -4.59
N GLN A 177 -5.73 -5.37 -4.20
CA GLN A 177 -6.27 -5.49 -2.86
C GLN A 177 -6.61 -6.96 -2.60
N GLY A 178 -6.17 -7.47 -1.46
CA GLY A 178 -6.30 -8.87 -1.08
C GLY A 178 -7.31 -9.04 0.03
N ASN A 179 -8.14 -10.07 -0.06
CA ASN A 179 -9.16 -10.39 0.91
C ASN A 179 -8.89 -11.76 1.52
N VAL A 180 -8.84 -11.86 2.85
CA VAL A 180 -8.74 -13.14 3.58
C VAL A 180 -9.92 -13.24 4.53
N ALA A 181 -10.90 -14.04 4.16
CA ALA A 181 -12.18 -14.16 4.87
C ALA A 181 -12.37 -15.53 5.50
N PHE A 182 -13.12 -15.61 6.60
CA PHE A 182 -13.41 -16.83 7.35
C PHE A 182 -14.89 -16.95 7.73
N GLN A 183 -15.39 -18.19 7.81
CA GLN A 183 -16.82 -18.49 8.04
C GLN A 183 -17.11 -19.22 9.37
N GLY A 184 -16.20 -20.08 9.85
CA GLY A 184 -16.46 -20.95 11.00
C GLY A 184 -16.63 -20.19 12.31
N ARG A 185 -17.65 -20.57 13.11
CA ARG A 185 -17.93 -20.08 14.48
C ARG A 185 -17.73 -18.56 14.68
N ARG A 186 -18.01 -17.74 13.66
CA ARG A 186 -17.44 -16.39 13.49
C ARG A 186 -17.63 -15.46 14.69
N GLY A 187 -18.84 -15.39 15.25
CA GLY A 187 -19.10 -14.56 16.43
C GLY A 187 -18.35 -15.05 17.65
N ARG A 188 -18.37 -16.36 17.89
CA ARG A 188 -17.61 -17.00 18.96
C ARG A 188 -16.10 -16.81 18.78
N PHE A 189 -15.56 -17.05 17.58
CA PHE A 189 -14.13 -16.89 17.27
C PHE A 189 -13.67 -15.45 17.51
N VAL A 190 -14.41 -14.47 16.97
CA VAL A 190 -14.09 -13.05 17.17
C VAL A 190 -14.20 -12.66 18.63
N ARG A 191 -15.23 -13.13 19.34
CA ARG A 191 -15.41 -12.88 20.78
C ARG A 191 -14.25 -13.45 21.62
N GLU A 192 -13.88 -14.70 21.37
CA GLU A 192 -12.78 -15.39 22.06
C GLU A 192 -11.40 -14.79 21.73
N ASN A 193 -11.24 -14.18 20.56
CA ASN A 193 -9.98 -13.60 20.09
C ASN A 193 -9.96 -12.06 20.10
N ARG A 194 -10.94 -11.39 20.71
CA ARG A 194 -11.17 -9.94 20.54
C ARG A 194 -9.91 -9.12 20.81
N ALA A 195 -9.28 -9.32 21.97
CA ALA A 195 -8.09 -8.59 22.36
C ALA A 195 -6.93 -8.81 21.37
N GLY A 196 -6.71 -10.07 20.99
CA GLY A 196 -5.70 -10.43 19.99
C GLY A 196 -5.98 -9.79 18.62
N LEU A 197 -7.24 -9.81 18.17
CA LEU A 197 -7.67 -9.22 16.90
C LEU A 197 -7.42 -7.71 16.88
N THR A 198 -7.84 -7.00 17.93
CA THR A 198 -7.57 -5.57 18.11
C THR A 198 -6.07 -5.30 18.12
N GLY A 199 -5.29 -6.10 18.84
CA GLY A 199 -3.83 -5.96 18.89
C GLY A 199 -3.16 -6.19 17.55
N TYR A 200 -3.62 -7.18 16.78
CA TYR A 200 -3.15 -7.45 15.42
C TYR A 200 -3.41 -6.26 14.50
N LEU A 201 -4.63 -5.71 14.53
CA LEU A 201 -5.03 -4.58 13.67
C LEU A 201 -4.21 -3.32 13.97
N LYS A 202 -4.00 -3.01 15.26
CA LYS A 202 -3.14 -1.88 15.68
C LYS A 202 -1.70 -2.07 15.22
N LEU A 203 -1.12 -3.25 15.46
CA LEU A 203 0.25 -3.56 15.05
C LEU A 203 0.42 -3.52 13.52
N ALA A 204 -0.55 -4.07 12.77
CA ALA A 204 -0.52 -4.09 11.31
C ALA A 204 -0.61 -2.68 10.72
N ALA A 205 -1.47 -1.83 11.27
CA ALA A 205 -1.60 -0.43 10.84
C ALA A 205 -0.29 0.35 11.06
N ASP A 206 0.31 0.22 12.25
CA ASP A 206 1.60 0.87 12.55
C ASP A 206 2.74 0.31 11.70
N TYR A 207 2.80 -1.02 11.52
CA TYR A 207 3.80 -1.65 10.66
C TYR A 207 3.73 -1.13 9.23
N ALA A 208 2.53 -0.99 8.67
CA ALA A 208 2.32 -0.43 7.34
C ALA A 208 2.70 1.06 7.26
N ALA A 209 2.21 1.89 8.19
CA ALA A 209 2.48 3.32 8.22
C ALA A 209 3.98 3.62 8.41
N PHE A 210 4.62 2.95 9.37
CA PHE A 210 6.05 3.12 9.63
C PHE A 210 6.91 2.55 8.49
N GLY A 211 6.51 1.43 7.89
CA GLY A 211 7.19 0.90 6.71
C GLY A 211 7.19 1.88 5.54
N LYS A 212 6.04 2.50 5.24
CA LYS A 212 5.96 3.54 4.20
C LYS A 212 6.84 4.74 4.48
N LEU A 213 6.89 5.20 5.73
CA LEU A 213 7.70 6.33 6.15
C LEU A 213 9.20 5.99 6.05
N ALA A 214 9.63 4.89 6.65
CA ALA A 214 11.03 4.47 6.64
C ALA A 214 11.55 4.15 5.23
N LEU A 215 10.81 3.35 4.45
CA LEU A 215 11.19 3.01 3.09
C LEU A 215 11.05 4.21 2.14
N GLY A 216 10.09 5.10 2.40
CA GLY A 216 9.94 6.37 1.69
C GLY A 216 11.13 7.30 1.91
N PHE A 217 11.60 7.43 3.15
CA PHE A 217 12.78 8.22 3.49
C PHE A 217 14.03 7.67 2.79
N ALA A 218 14.26 6.35 2.84
CA ALA A 218 15.39 5.72 2.16
C ALA A 218 15.37 5.92 0.63
N ARG A 219 14.19 6.11 0.01
CA ARG A 219 14.07 6.51 -1.40
C ARG A 219 14.38 7.99 -1.61
N TYR A 220 13.88 8.86 -0.75
CA TYR A 220 14.15 10.30 -0.79
C TYR A 220 15.65 10.62 -0.68
N GLU A 221 16.39 9.91 0.18
CA GLU A 221 17.85 10.08 0.30
C GLU A 221 18.60 9.75 -0.99
N ARG A 222 18.05 8.90 -1.85
CA ARG A 222 18.64 8.53 -3.15
C ARG A 222 18.15 9.43 -4.28
N ASP A 223 16.90 9.87 -4.20
CA ASP A 223 16.26 10.75 -5.16
C ASP A 223 15.34 11.73 -4.42
N PRO A 224 15.75 13.00 -4.24
CA PRO A 224 14.95 14.01 -3.56
C PRO A 224 13.58 14.30 -4.21
N ARG A 225 13.35 13.81 -5.44
CA ARG A 225 12.02 13.87 -6.08
C ARG A 225 11.03 12.86 -5.51
N ALA A 226 11.49 11.82 -4.82
CA ALA A 226 10.61 10.87 -4.15
C ALA A 226 9.94 11.53 -2.95
N GLN A 227 8.61 11.61 -2.93
CA GLN A 227 7.88 12.28 -1.84
C GLN A 227 7.46 11.26 -0.78
N PRO A 228 8.14 11.16 0.39
CA PRO A 228 7.72 10.28 1.47
C PRO A 228 6.41 10.76 2.10
N GLY A 229 5.69 9.86 2.77
CA GLY A 229 4.54 10.25 3.60
C GLY A 229 3.30 10.74 2.87
N LYS A 230 3.16 10.57 1.54
CA LYS A 230 1.95 10.99 0.80
C LYS A 230 0.63 10.46 1.38
N PHE A 231 0.66 9.27 1.98
CA PHE A 231 -0.52 8.64 2.57
C PHE A 231 -1.07 9.40 3.79
N LEU A 232 -0.29 10.26 4.43
CA LEU A 232 -0.72 11.07 5.58
C LEU A 232 -1.83 12.05 5.22
N GLU A 233 -2.03 12.36 3.94
CA GLU A 233 -3.10 13.25 3.46
C GLU A 233 -4.09 12.50 2.57
N HIS A 234 -4.04 11.17 2.56
CA HIS A 234 -4.92 10.36 1.76
C HIS A 234 -6.25 10.14 2.49
N HIS A 235 -7.33 10.72 1.98
CA HIS A 235 -8.67 10.65 2.58
C HIS A 235 -9.18 9.21 2.77
N SER A 236 -8.79 8.28 1.89
CA SER A 236 -9.21 6.87 1.97
C SER A 236 -8.17 5.92 2.55
N LEU A 237 -6.97 6.39 2.91
CA LEU A 237 -5.91 5.52 3.48
C LEU A 237 -5.09 6.26 4.55
N PRO A 238 -5.73 6.99 5.49
CA PRO A 238 -5.00 7.66 6.56
C PRO A 238 -4.34 6.64 7.51
N PRO A 239 -3.39 7.08 8.35
CA PRO A 239 -2.99 6.30 9.53
C PRO A 239 -4.19 5.97 10.43
N LEU A 240 -4.08 4.90 11.21
CA LEU A 240 -5.08 4.57 12.24
C LEU A 240 -5.05 5.63 13.35
N ASP A 241 -6.17 6.32 13.54
CA ASP A 241 -6.40 7.29 14.62
C ASP A 241 -7.56 6.86 15.54
N SER A 242 -7.85 7.62 16.58
CA SER A 242 -8.89 7.33 17.56
C SER A 242 -10.29 7.27 16.94
N ALA A 243 -10.57 8.11 15.94
CA ALA A 243 -11.84 8.10 15.22
C ALA A 243 -12.02 6.81 14.41
N TRP A 244 -10.98 6.37 13.69
CA TRP A 244 -11.00 5.10 12.95
C TRP A 244 -10.97 3.88 13.87
N MET A 245 -10.24 3.94 14.99
CA MET A 245 -10.22 2.87 15.98
C MET A 245 -11.62 2.63 16.57
N LYS A 246 -12.37 3.70 16.88
CA LYS A 246 -13.76 3.58 17.36
C LYS A 246 -14.67 2.86 16.35
N ARG A 247 -14.52 3.14 15.05
CA ARG A 247 -15.28 2.47 13.99
C ARG A 247 -14.89 0.99 13.88
N LEU A 248 -13.59 0.71 13.91
CA LEU A 248 -13.07 -0.65 13.87
C LEU A 248 -13.52 -1.47 15.08
N ASP A 249 -13.50 -0.89 16.28
CA ASP A 249 -13.99 -1.54 17.50
C ASP A 249 -15.48 -1.85 17.43
N ALA A 250 -16.28 -0.98 16.81
CA ALA A 250 -17.70 -1.24 16.56
C ALA A 250 -17.91 -2.38 15.54
N GLU A 251 -17.08 -2.48 14.51
CA GLU A 251 -17.12 -3.61 13.57
C GLU A 251 -16.69 -4.92 14.23
N VAL A 252 -15.64 -4.90 15.05
CA VAL A 252 -15.20 -6.08 15.82
C VAL A 252 -16.28 -6.50 16.84
N GLU A 253 -16.96 -5.54 17.47
CA GLU A 253 -18.09 -5.80 18.36
C GLU A 253 -19.26 -6.46 17.62
N ALA A 254 -19.72 -5.88 16.52
CA ALA A 254 -20.78 -6.45 15.71
C ALA A 254 -20.41 -7.88 15.25
N ALA A 255 -19.17 -8.06 14.78
CA ALA A 255 -18.66 -9.36 14.39
C ALA A 255 -18.74 -10.38 15.53
N SER A 256 -18.35 -9.99 16.76
CA SER A 256 -18.38 -10.83 17.96
C SER A 256 -19.79 -11.29 18.35
N LEU A 257 -20.80 -10.49 17.98
CA LEU A 257 -22.22 -10.80 18.16
C LEU A 257 -22.81 -11.59 16.97
N GLY A 258 -22.01 -11.94 15.97
CA GLY A 258 -22.50 -12.63 14.77
C GLY A 258 -23.23 -11.70 13.78
N MET A 259 -23.09 -10.38 13.97
CA MET A 259 -23.74 -9.33 13.18
C MET A 259 -22.80 -8.72 12.14
N VAL A 260 -23.40 -8.05 11.16
CA VAL A 260 -22.71 -7.27 10.12
C VAL A 260 -22.95 -5.79 10.39
N ASN A 261 -21.91 -4.97 10.27
CA ASN A 261 -21.98 -3.53 10.51
C ASN A 261 -21.94 -2.73 9.19
N GLY A 262 -22.99 -2.83 8.38
CA GLY A 262 -23.24 -2.01 7.17
C GLY A 262 -22.12 -1.96 6.13
N ASP A 263 -22.31 -1.21 5.03
CA ASP A 263 -21.22 -0.81 4.12
C ASP A 263 -20.51 0.41 4.70
N ASN A 264 -19.51 0.17 5.56
CA ASN A 264 -18.63 1.23 6.02
C ASN A 264 -17.46 1.36 5.04
N HIS A 265 -17.42 2.46 4.30
CA HIS A 265 -16.30 2.76 3.42
C HIS A 265 -14.92 2.59 4.11
N HIS A 266 -14.07 1.75 3.51
CA HIS A 266 -12.78 1.33 4.05
C HIS A 266 -11.74 2.44 4.00
N ARG A 267 -11.25 2.92 5.14
CA ARG A 267 -10.30 4.06 5.16
C ARG A 267 -9.19 4.01 6.20
N ILE A 268 -8.29 3.03 6.11
CA ILE A 268 -7.00 3.06 6.83
C ILE A 268 -5.86 2.49 5.98
N THR A 269 -4.64 2.97 6.23
CA THR A 269 -3.41 2.36 5.71
C THR A 269 -3.19 0.98 6.34
N GLY A 270 -2.83 -0.02 5.53
CA GLY A 270 -2.50 -1.37 5.98
C GLY A 270 -3.64 -2.37 5.82
N THR A 271 -3.95 -3.10 6.90
CA THR A 271 -5.00 -4.14 6.95
C THR A 271 -6.23 -3.60 7.66
N TYR A 272 -7.40 -3.75 7.03
CA TYR A 272 -8.72 -3.46 7.62
C TYR A 272 -9.44 -4.77 7.94
N PHE A 273 -10.20 -4.81 9.04
CA PHE A 273 -11.13 -5.91 9.32
C PHE A 273 -12.52 -5.46 8.95
N ARG A 274 -13.25 -6.25 8.16
CA ARG A 274 -14.62 -5.95 7.72
C ARG A 274 -15.55 -7.14 7.91
N THR A 275 -16.83 -6.83 8.11
CA THR A 275 -17.89 -7.82 8.38
C THR A 275 -18.83 -8.08 7.21
N TRP A 276 -18.67 -7.32 6.12
CA TRP A 276 -19.55 -7.30 4.94
C TRP A 276 -18.74 -7.55 3.65
N ALA A 277 -19.41 -7.67 2.51
CA ALA A 277 -18.85 -7.92 1.16
C ALA A 277 -18.22 -9.29 0.87
N TYR A 278 -18.12 -10.21 1.84
CA TYR A 278 -17.53 -11.55 1.62
C TYR A 278 -18.54 -12.66 1.25
N GLY A 279 -19.82 -12.31 1.11
CA GLY A 279 -20.93 -13.25 0.96
C GLY A 279 -21.42 -13.80 2.31
N ASP A 280 -22.47 -14.62 2.25
CA ASP A 280 -23.23 -15.03 3.43
C ASP A 280 -22.34 -15.69 4.49
N GLY A 281 -22.36 -15.10 5.69
CA GLY A 281 -21.73 -15.71 6.85
C GLY A 281 -20.23 -15.43 7.03
N ARG A 282 -19.57 -14.56 6.25
CA ARG A 282 -18.11 -14.38 6.31
C ARG A 282 -17.65 -13.04 6.84
N TYR A 283 -16.60 -13.04 7.67
CA TYR A 283 -15.84 -11.86 8.06
C TYR A 283 -14.41 -11.99 7.56
N GLY A 284 -13.66 -10.90 7.50
CA GLY A 284 -12.32 -11.01 6.95
C GLY A 284 -11.49 -9.76 7.05
N PHE A 285 -10.28 -9.91 6.52
CA PHE A 285 -9.31 -8.86 6.42
C PHE A 285 -9.16 -8.44 4.97
N GLU A 286 -9.01 -7.15 4.76
CA GLU A 286 -8.69 -6.56 3.47
C GLU A 286 -7.33 -5.87 3.55
N THR A 287 -6.44 -6.24 2.64
CA THR A 287 -5.18 -5.56 2.37
C THR A 287 -5.45 -4.39 1.42
N ARG A 288 -5.56 -3.18 1.95
CA ARG A 288 -5.99 -1.99 1.18
C ARG A 288 -4.87 -1.28 0.42
N ASP A 289 -3.62 -1.60 0.70
CA ASP A 289 -2.53 -0.70 0.32
C ASP A 289 -1.22 -1.44 -0.03
N ALA A 290 -1.41 -2.63 -0.61
CA ALA A 290 -0.39 -3.34 -1.37
C ALA A 290 -0.24 -2.81 -2.81
N HIS A 291 -0.65 -1.55 -3.05
CA HIS A 291 -0.71 -0.93 -4.36
C HIS A 291 0.63 -1.03 -5.09
N LYS A 292 0.62 -1.76 -6.21
CA LYS A 292 1.78 -1.98 -7.10
C LYS A 292 2.90 -2.84 -6.53
N ASP A 293 2.71 -3.48 -5.39
CA ASP A 293 3.72 -4.36 -4.79
C ASP A 293 3.08 -5.69 -4.40
N THR A 294 3.13 -6.63 -5.34
CA THR A 294 2.61 -7.99 -5.17
C THR A 294 3.30 -8.75 -4.04
N ASP A 295 4.54 -8.39 -3.70
CA ASP A 295 5.24 -9.01 -2.58
C ASP A 295 4.69 -8.47 -1.24
N VAL A 296 4.30 -7.18 -1.17
CA VAL A 296 3.56 -6.64 -0.02
C VAL A 296 2.21 -7.36 0.10
N LEU A 297 1.45 -7.48 -0.99
CA LEU A 297 0.16 -8.18 -1.02
C LEU A 297 0.29 -9.61 -0.47
N ALA A 298 1.22 -10.38 -1.02
CA ALA A 298 1.46 -11.76 -0.61
C ALA A 298 1.83 -11.88 0.87
N ARG A 299 2.73 -11.01 1.36
CA ARG A 299 3.14 -11.00 2.77
C ARG A 299 1.98 -10.65 3.72
N GLU A 300 1.13 -9.69 3.35
CA GLU A 300 -0.02 -9.31 4.17
C GLU A 300 -1.07 -10.43 4.22
N MET A 301 -1.47 -10.95 3.07
CA MET A 301 -2.44 -12.06 3.00
C MET A 301 -1.93 -13.29 3.75
N GLN A 302 -0.63 -13.60 3.64
CA GLN A 302 -0.02 -14.69 4.40
C GLN A 302 -0.07 -14.45 5.91
N ARG A 303 0.18 -13.22 6.39
CA ARG A 303 0.06 -12.89 7.81
C ARG A 303 -1.36 -13.04 8.33
N GLN A 304 -2.34 -12.54 7.57
CA GLN A 304 -3.76 -12.66 7.91
C GLN A 304 -4.16 -14.14 8.02
N THR A 305 -3.74 -14.94 7.04
CA THR A 305 -3.94 -16.40 7.03
C THR A 305 -3.34 -17.07 8.25
N HIS A 306 -2.07 -16.76 8.54
CA HIS A 306 -1.37 -17.35 9.68
C HIS A 306 -2.04 -16.98 11.00
N ALA A 307 -2.44 -15.72 11.17
CA ALA A 307 -3.16 -15.27 12.36
C ALA A 307 -4.53 -15.98 12.50
N LEU A 308 -5.27 -16.18 11.40
CA LEU A 308 -6.52 -16.93 11.43
C LEU A 308 -6.34 -18.41 11.78
N GLN A 309 -5.27 -19.04 11.31
CA GLN A 309 -4.97 -20.45 11.56
C GLN A 309 -4.49 -20.72 12.99
N ARG A 310 -3.77 -19.76 13.60
CA ARG A 310 -3.13 -19.90 14.91
C ARG A 310 -3.87 -19.19 16.05
N GLY A 311 -4.92 -18.47 15.72
CA GLY A 311 -5.56 -17.53 16.65
C GLY A 311 -4.72 -16.27 16.85
N PHE A 312 -5.25 -15.35 17.65
CA PHE A 312 -4.68 -14.01 17.82
C PHE A 312 -3.96 -13.79 19.17
N GLY A 313 -3.78 -14.84 19.98
CA GLY A 313 -3.19 -14.72 21.33
C GLY A 313 -1.83 -14.01 21.36
N ALA A 314 -0.95 -14.28 20.39
CA ALA A 314 0.36 -13.63 20.29
C ALA A 314 0.29 -12.10 20.10
N TYR A 315 -0.87 -11.59 19.68
CA TYR A 315 -1.10 -10.17 19.42
C TYR A 315 -1.81 -9.45 20.57
N GLU A 316 -2.33 -10.14 21.58
CA GLU A 316 -3.15 -9.56 22.66
C GLU A 316 -2.48 -8.39 23.37
N ARG A 317 -1.18 -8.51 23.64
CA ARG A 317 -0.41 -7.43 24.29
C ARG A 317 -0.43 -6.13 23.49
N PHE A 318 -0.52 -6.19 22.16
CA PHE A 318 -0.58 -5.01 21.30
C PHE A 318 -1.96 -4.33 21.31
N ALA A 319 -2.99 -4.93 21.91
CA ALA A 319 -4.29 -4.27 22.11
C ALA A 319 -4.14 -2.99 22.95
N LYS A 320 -3.11 -2.93 23.79
CA LYS A 320 -2.77 -1.78 24.65
C LYS A 320 -2.03 -0.65 23.91
N LEU A 321 -1.66 -0.83 22.64
CA LEU A 321 -1.03 0.24 21.86
C LEU A 321 -1.95 1.46 21.82
N THR A 322 -1.41 2.62 22.19
CA THR A 322 -2.11 3.90 22.06
C THR A 322 -2.17 4.24 20.58
N VAL A 323 -3.37 4.48 20.05
CA VAL A 323 -3.55 4.97 18.66
C VAL A 323 -3.34 6.49 18.61
N LEU A 324 -3.13 7.04 17.42
CA LEU A 324 -3.04 8.48 17.26
C LEU A 324 -4.37 9.14 17.65
N ASP A 325 -4.33 10.02 18.63
CA ASP A 325 -5.46 10.84 19.04
C ASP A 325 -5.19 12.33 18.78
N ARG A 326 -6.11 13.01 18.10
CA ARG A 326 -5.96 14.41 17.71
C ARG A 326 -5.90 15.32 18.93
N ASP A 327 -6.82 15.15 19.87
CA ASP A 327 -7.02 16.08 20.98
C ASP A 327 -5.96 15.90 22.08
N THR A 328 -5.30 14.74 22.11
CA THR A 328 -4.21 14.44 23.03
C THR A 328 -2.85 14.78 22.43
N HIS A 329 -2.55 14.28 21.22
CA HIS A 329 -1.18 14.28 20.71
C HIS A 329 -0.82 15.53 19.92
N LEU A 330 -1.77 16.15 19.20
CA LEU A 330 -1.48 17.38 18.46
C LEU A 330 -1.12 18.54 19.40
N PRO A 331 -1.79 18.75 20.55
CA PRO A 331 -1.41 19.79 21.52
C PRO A 331 -0.03 19.62 22.14
N MET A 332 0.52 18.40 22.17
CA MET A 332 1.88 18.14 22.67
C MET A 332 2.97 18.77 21.80
N LEU A 333 2.65 19.10 20.54
CA LEU A 333 3.51 19.94 19.71
C LEU A 333 3.37 21.40 20.13
N GLY A 334 4.47 22.15 20.23
CA GLY A 334 4.42 23.58 20.53
C GLY A 334 3.61 24.38 19.50
N ASP A 335 3.08 25.53 19.93
CA ASP A 335 2.19 26.40 19.14
C ASP A 335 2.70 26.68 17.72
N LYS A 336 4.00 26.95 17.61
CA LYS A 336 4.68 27.24 16.36
C LYS A 336 4.61 26.06 15.38
N ALA A 337 4.86 24.85 15.85
CA ALA A 337 4.73 23.64 15.05
C ALA A 337 3.27 23.39 14.66
N ARG A 338 2.31 23.58 15.58
CA ARG A 338 0.87 23.41 15.25
C ARG A 338 0.39 24.39 14.18
N ARG A 339 0.80 25.66 14.26
CA ARG A 339 0.49 26.68 13.24
C ARG A 339 1.10 26.32 11.88
N LEU A 340 2.34 25.85 11.86
CA LEU A 340 2.96 25.34 10.63
C LEU A 340 2.15 24.18 10.04
N LEU A 341 1.83 23.17 10.86
CA LEU A 341 1.10 21.99 10.42
C LEU A 341 -0.28 22.36 9.88
N ALA A 342 -1.02 23.24 10.55
CA ALA A 342 -2.31 23.74 10.05
C ALA A 342 -2.18 24.38 8.67
N LYS A 343 -1.10 25.13 8.41
CA LYS A 343 -0.85 25.78 7.10
C LYS A 343 -0.49 24.79 5.99
N VAL A 344 0.28 23.75 6.28
CA VAL A 344 0.82 22.84 5.25
C VAL A 344 -0.04 21.60 5.01
N SER A 345 -0.86 21.19 5.99
CA SER A 345 -1.73 20.02 5.90
C SER A 345 -3.10 20.41 5.33
N GLY A 346 -3.14 20.75 4.05
CA GLY A 346 -4.38 21.21 3.42
C GLY A 346 -4.34 21.15 1.91
N GLY A 347 -5.08 20.19 1.35
CA GLY A 347 -5.66 20.37 0.01
C GLY A 347 -6.84 21.34 0.11
N LEU A 348 -8.01 20.94 -0.39
CA LEU A 348 -9.27 21.72 -0.31
C LEU A 348 -9.76 22.00 1.13
N HIS A 349 -9.20 21.32 2.15
CA HIS A 349 -9.53 21.52 3.57
C HIS A 349 -8.26 21.74 4.39
N VAL A 350 -7.95 23.01 4.67
CA VAL A 350 -6.78 23.42 5.46
C VAL A 350 -6.87 22.85 6.88
N GLY A 351 -5.82 22.17 7.32
CA GLY A 351 -5.68 21.61 8.67
C GLY A 351 -6.28 20.20 8.89
N ALA A 352 -7.01 19.64 7.92
CA ALA A 352 -7.75 18.38 8.10
C ALA A 352 -6.84 17.17 8.45
N PHE A 353 -5.56 17.23 8.10
CA PHE A 353 -4.60 16.14 8.29
C PHE A 353 -3.45 16.50 9.24
N ALA A 354 -3.54 17.65 9.94
CA ALA A 354 -2.46 18.14 10.80
C ALA A 354 -2.10 17.13 11.90
N HIS A 355 -3.09 16.45 12.47
CA HIS A 355 -2.89 15.50 13.57
C HIS A 355 -2.09 14.27 13.16
N HIS A 356 -2.14 13.84 11.89
CA HIS A 356 -1.31 12.73 11.39
C HIS A 356 0.19 12.99 11.52
N TYR A 357 0.60 14.24 11.59
CA TYR A 357 1.99 14.62 11.82
C TYR A 357 2.40 14.56 13.31
N ALA A 358 1.46 14.33 14.22
CA ALA A 358 1.72 14.16 15.65
C ALA A 358 1.98 12.70 16.06
N ILE A 359 2.08 11.76 15.10
CA ILE A 359 2.46 10.35 15.36
C ILE A 359 3.63 10.20 16.36
N PRO A 360 4.73 10.98 16.27
CA PRO A 360 5.85 10.84 17.19
C PRO A 360 5.52 11.18 18.65
N MET A 361 4.41 11.88 18.92
CA MET A 361 4.00 12.29 20.27
C MET A 361 3.32 11.15 21.05
N ARG A 362 2.93 10.06 20.38
CA ARG A 362 2.52 8.83 21.05
C ARG A 362 3.64 8.32 21.97
N PRO A 363 3.34 7.59 23.07
CA PRO A 363 4.34 7.09 24.02
C PRO A 363 5.11 5.84 23.51
N LEU A 364 5.58 5.89 22.26
CA LEU A 364 6.19 4.78 21.52
C LEU A 364 7.41 4.18 22.21
N GLU A 365 8.20 5.01 22.90
CA GLU A 365 9.39 4.63 23.66
C GLU A 365 9.09 3.78 24.90
N ARG A 366 7.87 3.87 25.42
CA ARG A 366 7.40 3.09 26.57
C ARG A 366 6.69 1.82 26.10
N GLU A 367 5.89 1.94 25.05
CA GLU A 367 5.05 0.85 24.56
C GLU A 367 5.84 -0.20 23.78
N TYR A 368 6.47 0.20 22.66
CA TYR A 368 7.04 -0.76 21.71
C TYR A 368 8.16 -1.62 22.28
N PRO A 369 9.18 -1.07 22.97
CA PRO A 369 10.25 -1.88 23.53
C PRO A 369 9.76 -3.05 24.40
N ALA A 370 8.78 -2.79 25.27
CA ALA A 370 8.17 -3.80 26.13
C ALA A 370 7.33 -4.80 25.31
N LEU A 371 6.48 -4.29 24.42
CA LEU A 371 5.56 -5.10 23.61
C LEU A 371 6.26 -5.97 22.57
N LEU A 372 7.49 -5.64 22.15
CA LEU A 372 8.25 -6.44 21.20
C LEU A 372 8.97 -7.63 21.86
N GLY A 373 8.95 -7.73 23.19
CA GLY A 373 9.63 -8.80 23.94
C GLY A 373 11.16 -8.72 23.83
N LEU A 374 11.71 -7.52 23.67
CA LEU A 374 13.16 -7.32 23.62
C LEU A 374 13.78 -7.54 25.01
N GLY A 375 15.04 -7.97 25.09
CA GLY A 375 15.77 -7.99 26.37
C GLY A 375 16.06 -6.57 26.88
N ALA A 376 16.26 -6.41 28.19
CA ALA A 376 16.35 -5.10 28.86
C ALA A 376 17.33 -4.10 28.18
N ARG A 377 18.51 -4.57 27.76
CA ARG A 377 19.48 -3.73 27.04
C ARG A 377 18.95 -3.23 25.70
N ALA A 378 18.33 -4.11 24.93
CA ALA A 378 17.75 -3.76 23.63
C ALA A 378 16.50 -2.88 23.78
N GLN A 379 15.72 -3.07 24.85
CA GLN A 379 14.60 -2.20 25.18
C GLN A 379 15.09 -0.77 25.43
N ARG A 380 16.04 -0.59 26.35
CA ARG A 380 16.61 0.72 26.69
C ARG A 380 17.17 1.43 25.45
N ALA A 381 17.96 0.71 24.65
CA ALA A 381 18.54 1.27 23.43
C ALA A 381 17.48 1.71 22.40
N LEU A 382 16.37 0.97 22.26
CA LEU A 382 15.27 1.38 21.38
C LEU A 382 14.53 2.59 21.94
N SER A 383 14.23 2.61 23.25
CA SER A 383 13.59 3.75 23.91
C SER A 383 14.41 5.04 23.72
N GLU A 384 15.72 4.99 24.01
CA GLU A 384 16.62 6.14 23.86
C GLU A 384 16.63 6.68 22.42
N ARG A 385 16.68 5.78 21.42
CA ARG A 385 16.63 6.18 20.01
C ARG A 385 15.31 6.81 19.60
N ILE A 386 14.18 6.32 20.12
CA ILE A 386 12.86 6.92 19.87
C ILE A 386 12.80 8.34 20.46
N VAL A 387 13.27 8.51 21.70
CA VAL A 387 13.31 9.82 22.37
C VAL A 387 14.20 10.81 21.61
N ALA A 388 15.42 10.40 21.25
CA ALA A 388 16.34 11.24 20.49
C ALA A 388 15.75 11.64 19.12
N ALA A 389 15.19 10.69 18.38
CA ALA A 389 14.55 10.97 17.10
C ALA A 389 13.34 11.91 17.25
N ARG A 390 12.57 11.80 18.34
CA ARG A 390 11.44 12.70 18.63
C ARG A 390 11.92 14.13 18.85
N ALA A 391 12.99 14.31 19.63
CA ALA A 391 13.58 15.64 19.86
C ALA A 391 14.05 16.27 18.54
N ASP A 392 14.73 15.50 17.69
CA ASP A 392 15.16 15.94 16.36
C ASP A 392 13.97 16.33 15.47
N TYR A 393 12.87 15.58 15.54
CA TYR A 393 11.66 15.88 14.79
C TYR A 393 11.02 17.21 15.22
N ILE A 394 10.86 17.43 16.53
CA ILE A 394 10.30 18.68 17.07
C ILE A 394 11.16 19.87 16.64
N LYS A 395 12.49 19.77 16.81
CA LYS A 395 13.44 20.80 16.38
C LYS A 395 13.34 21.07 14.88
N ALA A 396 13.19 20.03 14.05
CA ALA A 396 13.01 20.20 12.61
C ALA A 396 11.72 20.94 12.26
N LEU A 397 10.60 20.66 12.94
CA LEU A 397 9.34 21.40 12.74
C LEU A 397 9.50 22.88 13.09
N GLU A 398 10.18 23.20 14.19
CA GLU A 398 10.44 24.58 14.60
C GLU A 398 11.28 25.33 13.56
N GLN A 399 12.34 24.71 13.05
CA GLN A 399 13.19 25.28 11.99
C GLN A 399 12.43 25.46 10.67
N ILE A 400 11.53 24.54 10.33
CA ILE A 400 10.67 24.69 9.15
C ILE A 400 9.73 25.87 9.36
N ALA A 401 9.15 26.01 10.55
CA ALA A 401 8.22 27.09 10.88
C ALA A 401 8.91 28.48 10.81
N ASP A 402 10.15 28.60 11.28
CA ASP A 402 10.95 29.83 11.15
C ASP A 402 11.21 30.23 9.70
N GLY A 403 11.40 29.25 8.81
CA GLY A 403 11.62 29.49 7.39
C GLY A 403 10.35 29.43 6.53
N ALA A 404 9.16 29.28 7.13
CA ALA A 404 7.97 28.88 6.38
C ALA A 404 7.43 29.98 5.46
N HIS A 405 7.76 31.23 5.72
CA HIS A 405 7.26 32.41 5.01
C HIS A 405 8.05 32.69 3.73
N SER A 406 9.29 32.22 3.63
CA SER A 406 10.13 32.33 2.43
C SER A 406 9.97 31.17 1.45
N ARG A 407 9.04 30.24 1.70
CA ARG A 407 8.86 29.01 0.93
C ARG A 407 7.39 28.75 0.61
N SER A 408 7.15 28.04 -0.49
CA SER A 408 5.80 27.62 -0.87
C SER A 408 5.22 26.62 0.14
N SER A 409 3.90 26.56 0.24
CA SER A 409 3.22 25.58 1.11
C SER A 409 3.60 24.14 0.74
N ALA A 410 3.71 23.84 -0.56
CA ALA A 410 4.09 22.52 -1.05
C ALA A 410 5.51 22.10 -0.62
N ASP A 411 6.48 23.03 -0.66
CA ASP A 411 7.84 22.76 -0.21
C ASP A 411 7.90 22.54 1.31
N ASN A 412 7.22 23.40 2.08
CA ASN A 412 7.13 23.22 3.54
C ASN A 412 6.44 21.88 3.90
N ASN A 413 5.39 21.49 3.19
CA ASN A 413 4.74 20.20 3.38
C ASN A 413 5.72 19.04 3.13
N LEU A 414 6.45 19.06 2.01
CA LEU A 414 7.48 18.06 1.73
C LEU A 414 8.52 17.99 2.86
N ARG A 415 9.01 19.13 3.35
CA ARG A 415 9.98 19.18 4.46
C ARG A 415 9.41 18.56 5.75
N VAL A 416 8.16 18.85 6.08
CA VAL A 416 7.47 18.25 7.24
C VAL A 416 7.35 16.73 7.08
N ARG A 417 6.93 16.24 5.90
CA ARG A 417 6.85 14.80 5.61
C ARG A 417 8.22 14.13 5.69
N VAL A 418 9.26 14.78 5.18
CA VAL A 418 10.64 14.29 5.27
C VAL A 418 11.11 14.23 6.73
N ALA A 419 10.78 15.22 7.56
CA ALA A 419 11.11 15.22 8.98
C ALA A 419 10.43 14.04 9.72
N LEU A 420 9.15 13.81 9.47
CA LEU A 420 8.43 12.67 10.05
C LEU A 420 8.96 11.32 9.55
N ALA A 421 9.27 11.23 8.25
CA ALA A 421 9.83 10.02 7.67
C ALA A 421 11.23 9.70 8.24
N ARG A 422 12.04 10.75 8.49
CA ARG A 422 13.33 10.65 9.16
C ARG A 422 13.19 10.17 10.61
N PHE A 423 12.21 10.69 11.36
CA PHE A 423 11.92 10.20 12.72
C PHE A 423 11.75 8.67 12.74
N VAL A 424 10.89 8.16 11.86
CA VAL A 424 10.63 6.71 11.81
C VAL A 424 11.88 5.93 11.40
N ALA A 425 12.64 6.43 10.41
CA ALA A 425 13.86 5.78 9.96
C ALA A 425 14.95 5.74 11.05
N HIS A 426 15.16 6.84 11.77
CA HIS A 426 16.25 6.99 12.75
C HIS A 426 15.92 6.37 14.11
N SER A 427 14.65 6.40 14.53
CA SER A 427 14.19 5.75 15.76
C SER A 427 14.45 4.24 15.77
N GLY A 428 14.50 3.60 14.59
CA GLY A 428 14.67 2.14 14.48
C GLY A 428 13.39 1.36 14.74
N LEU A 429 12.25 2.06 14.91
CA LEU A 429 10.98 1.47 15.31
C LEU A 429 10.47 0.48 14.26
N TYR A 430 10.48 0.88 12.98
CA TYR A 430 10.04 0.02 11.88
C TYR A 430 10.85 -1.29 11.81
N GLN A 431 12.18 -1.22 11.93
CA GLN A 431 13.04 -2.40 11.86
C GLN A 431 12.82 -3.35 13.04
N ALA A 432 12.56 -2.80 14.23
CA ALA A 432 12.25 -3.60 15.41
C ALA A 432 10.90 -4.34 15.25
N ILE A 433 9.88 -3.63 14.75
CA ILE A 433 8.57 -4.22 14.44
C ILE A 433 8.69 -5.27 13.34
N ASP A 434 9.38 -4.97 12.24
CA ASP A 434 9.59 -5.88 11.11
C ASP A 434 10.24 -7.20 11.56
N LYS A 435 11.31 -7.10 12.37
CA LYS A 435 11.96 -8.27 12.96
C LYS A 435 11.02 -9.08 13.85
N HIS A 436 10.18 -8.40 14.63
CA HIS A 436 9.21 -9.06 15.51
C HIS A 436 8.13 -9.79 14.71
N VAL A 437 7.52 -9.11 13.73
CA VAL A 437 6.52 -9.68 12.83
C VAL A 437 7.07 -10.88 12.07
N ALA A 438 8.32 -10.80 11.57
CA ALA A 438 8.99 -11.93 10.94
C ALA A 438 9.29 -13.10 11.90
N THR A 439 9.32 -12.86 13.21
CA THR A 439 9.49 -13.90 14.23
C THR A 439 8.15 -14.58 14.51
N LEU A 440 7.08 -13.82 14.65
CA LEU A 440 5.71 -14.36 14.81
C LEU A 440 5.33 -15.28 13.64
N ALA A 441 5.70 -14.91 12.42
CA ALA A 441 5.44 -15.72 11.22
C ALA A 441 6.23 -17.05 11.15
N ARG A 442 7.23 -17.25 12.03
CA ARG A 442 8.07 -18.46 12.07
C ARG A 442 7.72 -19.40 13.23
N GLN A 443 6.99 -18.93 14.23
CA GLN A 443 6.57 -19.76 15.36
C GLN A 443 5.54 -20.78 14.86
N ARG A 444 5.92 -22.06 14.90
CA ARG A 444 5.14 -23.21 14.43
C ARG A 444 4.35 -23.85 15.55
#